data_AF-A0A7X7X0G4-F1
#
_entry.id   AF-A0A7X7X0G4-F1
#
_cell.length_a   1.000
_cell.length_b   1.000
_cell.length_c   1.000
_cell.angle_alpha   90.00
_cell.angle_beta   90.00
_cell.angle_gamma   90.00
#
_symmetry.space_group_name_H-M   'P 1'
#
loop_
_entity.id
_entity.type
_entity.pdbx_description
1 polymer ?
#
loop_
_entity_poly.entity_id
_entity_poly.type
_entity_poly.pdbx_seq_one_letter_code
_entity_poly.pdbx_strand_id
1 'polypeptide(L)'
;MIKKVVLFISKIVLCGLFSFLFIENLSAQNLLPLDWNIAFKSDACLSTRGAKAHSSVCTLLSWERQGYFEGDGDCILSATFNIKELQKSYLLLMRMQCEVRDVRINGHSVAQNIKNTFWSNRDAYSTIRVPKSILRKGENQIVIDCSSLGYTGGVSHTMLVLKSLNNKITENVRLSLPTADHVCLGNNRVVTIHYQTTRQATIRFRVENDFHQSYLDSIITVSPRDSIMNIDLNELCSTPGFYQVTAVMHGAGYSGNAQWMAVKPEEAACDNRTAIGFEDYWAKAKAELAAIKPEFKLHRIDSLCQKSKRDVYIVEMQSLGNLTVRGYYFVPRTAGKHRAVLQVPGYGYGFENIDGFLNDDTDRVELALCVRGHGISADVFHPGFGVPGVWGYKLCNSDSVAYRGIYMDCVRAIDFLCSRPEVDAHRIGVKGGSQGGGLTLATAALCSDRIAACAYFDPFPCDMRHQIQVRTICQSELKRNLAYYGNPCSYLEVLCVQDLIDTRSFASKIKCSVLYTPALFDDDCPVEGGFAAYNLITSPKEYRAFPNEGHVEGFTHEAMIMSWLDKKLSE
;
A
#
# COMPACT_ATOMS: atom_id res chain seq x y z
N MET A 1 -52.99 -27.39 0.98
CA MET A 1 -52.52 -26.44 -0.06
C MET A 1 -51.67 -25.36 0.61
N ILE A 2 -50.58 -25.85 1.22
CA ILE A 2 -49.64 -25.25 2.16
C ILE A 2 -48.31 -25.89 1.79
N LYS A 3 -47.21 -25.14 1.83
CA LYS A 3 -45.84 -25.44 1.34
C LYS A 3 -45.58 -25.06 -0.12
N LYS A 4 -45.08 -23.84 -0.32
CA LYS A 4 -43.97 -23.46 -1.24
C LYS A 4 -43.78 -21.92 -1.23
N VAL A 5 -43.47 -21.36 -0.06
CA VAL A 5 -43.00 -19.97 0.09
C VAL A 5 -41.97 -19.93 1.23
N VAL A 6 -40.82 -20.60 1.06
CA VAL A 6 -39.60 -20.41 1.87
C VAL A 6 -38.42 -20.91 1.02
N LEU A 7 -37.95 -20.12 0.06
CA LEU A 7 -36.70 -20.42 -0.65
C LEU A 7 -36.20 -19.22 -1.48
N PHE A 8 -36.10 -18.02 -0.90
CA PHE A 8 -35.41 -16.89 -1.57
C PHE A 8 -34.86 -15.82 -0.61
N ILE A 9 -34.49 -16.20 0.62
CA ILE A 9 -33.77 -15.31 1.55
C ILE A 9 -32.70 -16.15 2.27
N SER A 10 -31.56 -16.42 1.62
CA SER A 10 -30.37 -16.97 2.31
C SER A 10 -29.05 -16.85 1.50
N LYS A 11 -28.87 -15.83 0.65
CA LYS A 11 -27.65 -15.69 -0.17
C LYS A 11 -27.01 -14.28 -0.22
N ILE A 12 -27.34 -13.38 0.70
CA ILE A 12 -26.79 -12.00 0.72
C ILE A 12 -25.98 -11.67 1.99
N VAL A 13 -25.69 -12.65 2.86
CA VAL A 13 -24.85 -12.41 4.04
C VAL A 13 -23.74 -13.44 4.11
N LEU A 14 -22.71 -13.30 3.27
CA LEU A 14 -21.38 -13.88 3.49
C LEU A 14 -20.31 -13.33 2.51
N CYS A 15 -20.19 -12.00 2.38
CA CYS A 15 -19.01 -11.36 1.78
C CYS A 15 -18.47 -10.30 2.74
N GLY A 16 -18.05 -10.79 3.90
CA GLY A 16 -17.18 -10.10 4.83
C GLY A 16 -16.16 -11.13 5.27
N LEU A 17 -15.33 -11.58 4.32
CA LEU A 17 -14.09 -12.27 4.65
C LEU A 17 -13.22 -11.22 5.33
N PHE A 18 -13.43 -11.05 6.64
CA PHE A 18 -12.37 -10.58 7.51
C PHE A 18 -11.18 -11.48 7.21
N SER A 19 -10.13 -10.88 6.69
CA SER A 19 -8.77 -11.41 6.71
C SER A 19 -8.34 -11.53 8.17
N PHE A 20 -9.00 -12.42 8.92
CA PHE A 20 -8.34 -13.06 10.03
C PHE A 20 -7.18 -13.79 9.38
N LEU A 21 -5.97 -13.27 9.59
CA LEU A 21 -4.76 -14.08 9.57
C LEU A 21 -5.07 -15.32 10.39
N PHE A 22 -5.48 -16.39 9.72
CA PHE A 22 -5.59 -17.72 10.25
C PHE A 22 -4.15 -18.15 10.50
N ILE A 23 -3.63 -17.72 11.64
CA ILE A 23 -2.62 -18.49 12.35
C ILE A 23 -3.32 -19.82 12.58
N GLU A 24 -2.99 -20.85 11.80
CA GLU A 24 -3.24 -22.24 12.19
C GLU A 24 -2.89 -22.35 13.67
N ASN A 25 -3.90 -22.69 14.49
CA ASN A 25 -3.83 -22.76 15.95
C ASN A 25 -2.39 -22.97 16.45
N LEU A 26 -1.70 -21.88 16.78
CA LEU A 26 -0.44 -21.96 17.49
C LEU A 26 -0.80 -22.63 18.82
N SER A 27 -0.49 -23.91 18.95
CA SER A 27 -0.87 -24.64 20.15
C SER A 27 -0.04 -24.24 21.37
N ALA A 28 1.04 -23.47 21.20
CA ALA A 28 2.06 -23.20 22.22
C ALA A 28 2.59 -21.75 22.17
N GLN A 29 3.01 -21.24 23.34
CA GLN A 29 3.59 -19.90 23.52
C GLN A 29 4.87 -19.69 22.67
N ASN A 30 4.98 -18.53 22.02
CA ASN A 30 6.22 -18.09 21.38
C ASN A 30 7.27 -17.68 22.42
N LEU A 31 8.50 -18.17 22.29
CA LEU A 31 9.62 -17.84 23.17
C LEU A 31 10.53 -16.74 22.61
N LEU A 32 10.41 -16.39 21.33
CA LEU A 32 11.23 -15.34 20.70
C LEU A 32 10.62 -13.96 20.93
N PRO A 33 11.44 -12.93 21.20
CA PRO A 33 10.95 -11.55 21.26
C PRO A 33 10.43 -11.08 19.91
N LEU A 34 9.67 -9.98 19.94
CA LEU A 34 9.22 -9.29 18.73
C LEU A 34 10.13 -8.11 18.36
N ASP A 35 10.90 -7.57 19.31
CA ASP A 35 11.98 -6.62 19.02
C ASP A 35 13.29 -7.41 18.82
N TRP A 36 13.97 -7.17 17.70
CA TRP A 36 15.20 -7.81 17.25
C TRP A 36 16.27 -6.75 16.98
N ASN A 37 17.54 -7.14 17.04
CA ASN A 37 18.64 -6.31 16.52
C ASN A 37 18.82 -6.59 15.03
N ILE A 38 19.10 -5.54 14.25
CA ILE A 38 19.46 -5.63 12.82
C ILE A 38 20.83 -5.00 12.57
N ALA A 39 21.64 -5.67 11.75
CA ALA A 39 22.98 -5.23 11.36
C ALA A 39 23.24 -5.53 9.88
N PHE A 40 23.48 -4.52 9.05
CA PHE A 40 23.79 -4.73 7.63
C PHE A 40 25.27 -5.10 7.41
N LYS A 41 25.53 -5.96 6.42
CA LYS A 41 26.88 -6.42 6.08
C LYS A 41 27.69 -5.43 5.25
N SER A 42 27.01 -4.44 4.67
CA SER A 42 27.59 -3.44 3.78
C SER A 42 27.20 -2.05 4.25
N ASP A 43 28.16 -1.13 4.23
CA ASP A 43 27.92 0.30 4.48
C ASP A 43 27.16 0.98 3.32
N ALA A 44 26.95 0.27 2.20
CA ALA A 44 26.14 0.73 1.06
C ALA A 44 24.63 0.51 1.25
N CYS A 45 24.19 0.07 2.43
CA CYS A 45 22.78 -0.03 2.78
C CYS A 45 22.08 1.34 2.67
N LEU A 46 20.90 1.38 2.05
CA LEU A 46 20.14 2.63 1.84
C LEU A 46 19.35 3.03 3.08
N SER A 47 19.49 2.28 4.18
CA SER A 47 18.71 2.46 5.39
C SER A 47 18.69 3.94 5.77
N THR A 48 17.49 4.47 5.74
CA THR A 48 17.23 5.87 6.07
C THR A 48 17.10 5.97 7.59
N ARG A 49 17.13 7.20 8.15
CA ARG A 49 17.20 7.45 9.61
C ARG A 49 18.52 7.11 10.31
N GLY A 50 19.61 7.01 9.56
CA GLY A 50 20.94 6.81 10.16
C GLY A 50 21.14 5.42 10.76
N ALA A 51 20.47 4.41 10.22
CA ALA A 51 20.65 3.01 10.56
C ALA A 51 22.10 2.59 10.25
N LYS A 52 22.96 2.79 11.25
CA LYS A 52 24.31 2.22 11.31
C LYS A 52 24.23 0.81 11.88
N ALA A 53 25.35 0.11 11.85
CA ALA A 53 25.60 -1.31 12.15
C ALA A 53 24.84 -2.00 13.31
N HIS A 54 24.16 -1.27 14.21
CA HIS A 54 23.31 -1.80 15.27
C HIS A 54 22.05 -0.94 15.47
N SER A 55 20.91 -1.39 14.96
CA SER A 55 19.58 -0.82 15.22
C SER A 55 18.63 -1.89 15.74
N SER A 56 17.42 -1.51 16.17
CA SER A 56 16.38 -2.46 16.59
C SER A 56 15.17 -2.39 15.66
N VAL A 57 14.61 -3.55 15.32
CA VAL A 57 13.39 -3.71 14.52
C VAL A 57 12.34 -4.50 15.29
N CYS A 58 11.08 -4.13 15.16
CA CYS A 58 9.93 -4.89 15.62
C CYS A 58 9.36 -5.72 14.47
N THR A 59 9.21 -7.03 14.67
CA THR A 59 8.64 -7.96 13.68
C THR A 59 7.14 -7.76 13.45
N LEU A 60 6.48 -6.91 14.23
CA LEU A 60 5.10 -6.48 13.98
C LEU A 60 4.99 -5.44 12.86
N LEU A 61 6.10 -4.79 12.50
CA LEU A 61 6.13 -3.66 11.57
C LEU A 61 6.84 -4.06 10.27
N SER A 62 6.50 -3.38 9.19
CA SER A 62 7.15 -3.48 7.89
C SER A 62 8.62 -3.04 7.95
N TRP A 63 9.39 -3.40 6.92
CA TRP A 63 10.77 -2.89 6.78
C TRP A 63 10.74 -1.38 6.54
N GLU A 64 9.81 -0.94 5.70
CA GLU A 64 9.63 0.42 5.19
C GLU A 64 9.33 1.40 6.31
N ARG A 65 8.39 1.06 7.22
CA ARG A 65 8.09 1.88 8.40
C ARG A 65 9.29 2.05 9.33
N GLN A 66 10.21 1.10 9.30
CA GLN A 66 11.38 1.08 10.16
C GLN A 66 12.61 1.69 9.47
N GLY A 67 12.44 2.26 8.27
CA GLY A 67 13.48 2.95 7.51
C GLY A 67 14.30 2.06 6.58
N TYR A 68 13.88 0.81 6.38
CA TYR A 68 14.53 -0.17 5.51
C TYR A 68 13.71 -0.44 4.25
N PHE A 69 14.34 -0.87 3.16
CA PHE A 69 13.65 -1.14 1.91
C PHE A 69 14.23 -2.34 1.15
N GLU A 70 13.49 -2.81 0.16
CA GLU A 70 13.99 -3.80 -0.78
C GLU A 70 15.26 -3.30 -1.47
N GLY A 71 16.33 -4.08 -1.39
CA GLY A 71 17.64 -3.73 -1.96
C GLY A 71 18.60 -3.02 -1.02
N ASP A 72 18.27 -2.87 0.27
CA ASP A 72 19.22 -2.45 1.33
C ASP A 72 20.38 -3.43 1.56
N GLY A 73 20.33 -4.60 0.92
CA GLY A 73 21.38 -5.59 0.93
C GLY A 73 21.21 -6.63 2.04
N ASP A 74 22.30 -7.31 2.36
CA ASP A 74 22.31 -8.40 3.32
C ASP A 74 22.39 -7.88 4.75
N CYS A 75 21.63 -8.48 5.65
CA CYS A 75 21.65 -8.14 7.07
C CYS A 75 21.64 -9.37 7.97
N ILE A 76 22.02 -9.15 9.23
CA ILE A 76 21.93 -10.10 10.31
C ILE A 76 20.84 -9.63 11.25
N LEU A 77 19.84 -10.46 11.49
CA LEU A 77 18.91 -10.29 12.61
C LEU A 77 19.40 -11.12 13.80
N SER A 78 19.32 -10.56 15.00
CA SER A 78 19.66 -11.31 16.22
C SER A 78 18.78 -10.93 17.40
N ALA A 79 18.53 -11.90 18.26
CA ALA A 79 17.78 -11.72 19.49
C ALA A 79 18.26 -12.69 20.57
N THR A 80 18.03 -12.33 21.83
CA THR A 80 18.17 -13.24 22.96
C THR A 80 16.81 -13.66 23.48
N PHE A 81 16.72 -14.87 24.01
CA PHE A 81 15.49 -15.40 24.61
C PHE A 81 15.81 -16.34 25.77
N ASN A 82 14.88 -16.46 26.71
CA ASN A 82 15.07 -17.23 27.92
C ASN A 82 14.25 -18.52 27.92
N ILE A 83 14.88 -19.65 28.26
CA ILE A 83 14.20 -20.91 28.53
C ILE A 83 14.31 -21.23 30.02
N LYS A 84 13.18 -21.14 30.73
CA LYS A 84 13.13 -21.48 32.16
C LYS A 84 13.36 -22.98 32.41
N GLU A 85 12.71 -23.84 31.64
CA GLU A 85 12.85 -25.30 31.75
C GLU A 85 12.91 -25.94 30.36
N LEU A 86 13.94 -26.76 30.12
CA LEU A 86 14.19 -27.40 28.83
C LEU A 86 13.21 -28.54 28.57
N GLN A 87 12.37 -28.36 27.56
CA GLN A 87 11.41 -29.34 27.07
C GLN A 87 12.06 -30.36 26.11
N LYS A 88 11.36 -31.47 25.85
CA LYS A 88 11.89 -32.57 25.01
C LYS A 88 12.21 -32.13 23.58
N SER A 89 11.44 -31.21 23.02
CA SER A 89 11.56 -30.78 21.62
C SER A 89 10.95 -29.41 21.40
N TYR A 90 11.56 -28.68 20.47
CA TYR A 90 11.14 -27.34 20.05
C TYR A 90 10.97 -27.28 18.54
N LEU A 91 10.07 -26.42 18.09
CA LEU A 91 9.89 -26.05 16.69
C LEU A 91 10.11 -24.55 16.54
N LEU A 92 10.90 -24.17 15.56
CA LEU A 92 10.96 -22.82 15.03
C LEU A 92 10.08 -22.75 13.78
N LEU A 93 9.02 -21.94 13.84
CA LEU A 93 8.21 -21.58 12.68
C LEU A 93 8.73 -20.25 12.15
N MET A 94 9.04 -20.22 10.86
CA MET A 94 9.67 -19.07 10.22
C MET A 94 9.00 -18.72 8.91
N ARG A 95 8.51 -17.49 8.80
CA ARG A 95 8.12 -16.82 7.56
C ARG A 95 8.73 -15.43 7.55
N MET A 96 9.40 -15.07 6.48
CA MET A 96 10.00 -13.76 6.32
C MET A 96 9.91 -13.34 4.86
N GLN A 97 9.69 -12.05 4.63
CA GLN A 97 9.74 -11.45 3.29
C GLN A 97 11.20 -11.16 2.93
N CYS A 98 12.06 -12.17 2.96
CA CYS A 98 13.47 -12.11 2.53
C CYS A 98 14.03 -13.53 2.36
N GLU A 99 15.17 -13.65 1.68
CA GLU A 99 15.91 -14.92 1.64
C GLU A 99 16.68 -15.10 2.95
N VAL A 100 16.69 -16.31 3.50
CA VAL A 100 17.44 -16.63 4.73
C VAL A 100 18.52 -17.67 4.42
N ARG A 101 19.78 -17.26 4.55
CA ARG A 101 20.94 -18.11 4.25
C ARG A 101 21.20 -19.12 5.34
N ASP A 102 21.12 -18.69 6.60
CA ASP A 102 21.47 -19.50 7.75
C ASP A 102 20.73 -19.01 8.99
N VAL A 103 20.20 -19.94 9.78
CA VAL A 103 19.62 -19.67 11.10
C VAL A 103 20.48 -20.39 12.12
N ARG A 104 21.02 -19.66 13.10
CA ARG A 104 21.82 -20.24 14.19
C ARG A 104 21.15 -20.03 15.53
N ILE A 105 21.21 -21.04 16.38
CA ILE A 105 20.85 -20.95 17.79
C ILE A 105 22.07 -21.35 18.61
N ASN A 106 22.51 -20.47 19.52
CA ASN A 106 23.72 -20.64 20.33
C ASN A 106 24.97 -21.05 19.51
N GLY A 107 25.10 -20.50 18.30
CA GLY A 107 26.21 -20.78 17.38
C GLY A 107 26.03 -22.02 16.50
N HIS A 108 25.00 -22.85 16.71
CA HIS A 108 24.72 -24.02 15.89
C HIS A 108 23.73 -23.69 14.77
N SER A 109 24.07 -24.00 13.52
CA SER A 109 23.13 -23.90 12.41
C SER A 109 21.98 -24.90 12.58
N VAL A 110 20.74 -24.41 12.47
CA VAL A 110 19.50 -25.21 12.59
C VAL A 110 18.72 -25.26 11.28
N ALA A 111 18.94 -24.32 10.37
CA ALA A 111 18.36 -24.30 9.03
C ALA A 111 19.19 -23.42 8.09
N GLN A 112 19.15 -23.74 6.80
CA GLN A 112 19.89 -23.03 5.75
C GLN A 112 19.06 -22.91 4.48
N ASN A 113 19.37 -21.89 3.68
CA ASN A 113 18.82 -21.68 2.34
C ASN A 113 17.28 -21.65 2.29
N ILE A 114 16.65 -20.99 3.27
CA ILE A 114 15.20 -20.82 3.30
C ILE A 114 14.81 -19.70 2.33
N LYS A 115 13.93 -20.06 1.40
CA LYS A 115 13.49 -19.18 0.31
C LYS A 115 12.37 -18.24 0.74
N ASN A 116 12.36 -17.05 0.15
CA ASN A 116 11.22 -16.16 0.21
C ASN A 116 10.10 -16.72 -0.68
N THR A 117 9.06 -17.26 -0.06
CA THR A 117 7.89 -17.80 -0.75
C THR A 117 6.70 -16.84 -0.77
N PHE A 118 6.86 -15.61 -0.27
CA PHE A 118 5.74 -14.68 -0.07
C PHE A 118 4.92 -14.46 -1.35
N TRP A 119 5.58 -14.27 -2.50
CA TRP A 119 4.91 -14.00 -3.77
C TRP A 119 4.21 -15.21 -4.39
N SER A 120 4.62 -16.44 -4.02
CA SER A 120 3.99 -17.67 -4.53
C SER A 120 2.96 -18.27 -3.57
N ASN A 121 3.17 -18.10 -2.26
CA ASN A 121 2.26 -18.51 -1.20
C ASN A 121 2.52 -17.66 0.06
N ARG A 122 1.68 -16.62 0.26
CA ARG A 122 1.78 -15.68 1.38
C ARG A 122 1.67 -16.35 2.75
N ASP A 123 0.98 -17.49 2.83
CA ASP A 123 0.76 -18.23 4.08
C ASP A 123 1.82 -19.30 4.36
N ALA A 124 2.69 -19.60 3.40
CA ALA A 124 3.72 -20.60 3.59
C ALA A 124 4.76 -20.17 4.65
N TYR A 125 5.08 -21.09 5.55
CA TYR A 125 6.13 -20.93 6.56
C TYR A 125 6.97 -22.20 6.66
N SER A 126 8.25 -22.03 7.01
CA SER A 126 9.17 -23.13 7.29
C SER A 126 8.99 -23.62 8.72
N THR A 127 8.95 -24.95 8.90
CA THR A 127 8.96 -25.60 10.22
C THR A 127 10.30 -26.28 10.45
N ILE A 128 11.07 -25.79 11.43
CA ILE A 128 12.43 -26.24 11.72
C ILE A 128 12.46 -26.90 13.09
N ARG A 129 13.02 -28.10 13.17
CA ARG A 129 13.19 -28.79 14.45
C ARG A 129 14.42 -28.26 15.16
N VAL A 130 14.25 -27.81 16.40
CA VAL A 130 15.34 -27.30 17.23
C VAL A 130 15.66 -28.34 18.32
N PRO A 131 16.83 -29.01 18.26
CA PRO A 131 17.22 -30.00 19.26
C PRO A 131 17.37 -29.39 20.65
N LYS A 132 16.95 -30.11 21.69
CA LYS A 132 17.20 -29.70 23.09
C LYS A 132 18.70 -29.54 23.38
N SER A 133 19.57 -30.31 22.72
CA SER A 133 21.01 -30.34 22.98
C SER A 133 21.74 -29.03 22.66
N ILE A 134 21.18 -28.20 21.78
CA ILE A 134 21.77 -26.89 21.43
C ILE A 134 21.18 -25.74 22.26
N LEU A 135 20.17 -26.03 23.08
CA LEU A 135 19.50 -25.05 23.94
C LEU A 135 20.04 -25.15 25.38
N ARG A 136 20.04 -24.01 26.07
CA ARG A 136 20.48 -23.87 27.45
C ARG A 136 19.31 -23.47 28.33
N LYS A 137 19.33 -23.92 29.59
CA LYS A 137 18.47 -23.33 30.63
C LYS A 137 18.99 -21.92 30.92
N GLY A 138 18.10 -20.93 30.92
CA GLY A 138 18.45 -19.51 30.97
C GLY A 138 18.53 -18.90 29.57
N GLU A 139 19.49 -18.00 29.38
CA GLU A 139 19.62 -17.21 28.16
C GLU A 139 20.13 -18.05 26.99
N ASN A 140 19.54 -17.80 25.82
CA ASN A 140 19.89 -18.35 24.53
C ASN A 140 19.95 -17.22 23.50
N GLN A 141 20.69 -17.43 22.42
CA GLN A 141 20.79 -16.49 21.31
C GLN A 141 20.31 -17.14 20.03
N ILE A 142 19.59 -16.38 19.22
CA ILE A 142 19.26 -16.71 17.82
C ILE A 142 19.84 -15.63 16.90
N VAL A 143 20.38 -16.07 15.76
CA VAL A 143 20.94 -15.22 14.71
C VAL A 143 20.41 -15.71 13.37
N ILE A 144 19.96 -14.81 12.51
CA ILE A 144 19.41 -15.09 11.19
C ILE A 144 20.20 -14.28 10.16
N ASP A 145 20.87 -14.96 9.24
CA ASP A 145 21.56 -14.36 8.11
C ASP A 145 20.57 -14.15 6.96
N CYS A 146 20.15 -12.91 6.77
CA CYS A 146 19.16 -12.49 5.79
C CYS A 146 19.84 -11.88 4.56
N SER A 147 19.24 -12.10 3.41
CA SER A 147 19.64 -11.46 2.15
C SER A 147 18.41 -11.10 1.35
N SER A 148 18.54 -10.09 0.48
CA SER A 148 17.43 -9.62 -0.35
C SER A 148 16.18 -9.37 0.49
N LEU A 149 16.25 -8.39 1.41
CA LEU A 149 15.03 -7.89 2.06
C LEU A 149 14.00 -7.62 0.96
N GLY A 150 12.84 -8.22 1.08
CA GLY A 150 11.75 -8.10 0.11
C GLY A 150 10.81 -6.99 0.53
N TYR A 151 10.15 -6.42 -0.46
CA TYR A 151 9.10 -5.41 -0.25
C TYR A 151 7.94 -5.97 0.58
N THR A 152 7.47 -5.18 1.56
CA THR A 152 6.33 -5.55 2.40
C THR A 152 5.06 -4.78 2.10
N GLY A 153 5.16 -3.58 1.51
CA GLY A 153 4.00 -2.73 1.28
C GLY A 153 3.31 -2.24 2.56
N GLY A 154 3.93 -2.47 3.71
CA GLY A 154 3.53 -1.89 4.99
C GLY A 154 2.86 -2.84 5.99
N VAL A 155 2.33 -3.98 5.53
CA VAL A 155 1.91 -5.06 6.43
C VAL A 155 3.06 -6.06 6.62
N SER A 156 3.46 -6.27 7.87
CA SER A 156 4.48 -7.29 8.18
C SER A 156 3.89 -8.69 8.16
N HIS A 157 4.40 -9.55 7.28
CA HIS A 157 4.08 -10.99 7.29
C HIS A 157 5.12 -11.82 8.05
N THR A 158 6.04 -11.15 8.74
CA THR A 158 7.12 -11.81 9.48
C THR A 158 6.55 -12.67 10.61
N MET A 159 6.90 -13.95 10.60
CA MET A 159 6.63 -14.90 11.66
C MET A 159 7.95 -15.50 12.12
N LEU A 160 8.34 -15.20 13.36
CA LEU A 160 9.49 -15.82 14.03
C LEU A 160 9.01 -16.39 15.36
N VAL A 161 8.62 -17.67 15.34
CA VAL A 161 8.00 -18.32 16.50
C VAL A 161 8.79 -19.55 16.92
N LEU A 162 9.45 -19.49 18.08
CA LEU A 162 10.03 -20.68 18.72
C LEU A 162 9.07 -21.20 19.78
N LYS A 163 8.63 -22.44 19.64
CA LYS A 163 7.65 -23.04 20.56
C LYS A 163 8.06 -24.44 21.03
N SER A 164 7.65 -24.78 22.26
CA SER A 164 7.67 -26.15 22.78
C SER A 164 6.47 -26.92 22.22
N LEU A 165 6.64 -28.21 21.87
CA LEU A 165 5.52 -29.03 21.36
C LEU A 165 4.38 -29.25 22.36
N ASN A 166 4.66 -29.18 23.65
CA ASN A 166 3.73 -29.59 24.71
C ASN A 166 3.13 -28.41 25.50
N ASN A 167 3.56 -27.18 25.22
CA ASN A 167 3.04 -26.02 25.93
C ASN A 167 1.73 -25.56 25.31
N LYS A 168 0.84 -24.99 26.12
CA LYS A 168 -0.32 -24.23 25.64
C LYS A 168 0.06 -22.76 25.45
N ILE A 169 -0.65 -22.03 24.59
CA ILE A 169 -0.65 -20.56 24.70
C ILE A 169 -1.25 -20.23 26.06
N THR A 170 -0.48 -19.49 26.85
CA THR A 170 -0.91 -19.02 28.17
C THR A 170 -0.93 -17.50 28.23
N GLU A 171 -0.38 -16.85 27.20
CA GLU A 171 -0.22 -15.42 27.15
C GLU A 171 -0.49 -14.88 25.75
N ASN A 172 -1.35 -13.87 25.68
CA ASN A 172 -1.69 -13.18 24.46
C ASN A 172 -2.02 -11.71 24.75
N VAL A 173 -1.70 -10.81 23.82
CA VAL A 173 -2.13 -9.42 23.83
C VAL A 173 -2.75 -9.07 22.48
N ARG A 174 -3.86 -8.36 22.50
CA ARG A 174 -4.54 -7.83 21.32
C ARG A 174 -4.95 -6.39 21.58
N LEU A 175 -4.80 -5.55 20.56
CA LEU A 175 -5.33 -4.20 20.54
C LEU A 175 -6.68 -4.19 19.82
N SER A 176 -7.55 -3.29 20.26
CA SER A 176 -8.80 -2.96 19.56
C SER A 176 -8.99 -1.46 19.60
N LEU A 177 -9.42 -0.92 18.47
CA LEU A 177 -9.66 0.51 18.27
C LEU A 177 -11.14 0.80 18.49
N PRO A 178 -11.51 2.05 18.81
CA PRO A 178 -12.88 2.41 19.19
C PRO A 178 -13.89 2.29 18.04
N THR A 179 -13.43 2.26 16.78
CA THR A 179 -14.26 2.11 15.59
C THR A 179 -13.71 1.00 14.70
N ALA A 180 -14.59 0.36 13.92
CA ALA A 180 -14.21 -0.77 13.06
C ALA A 180 -13.33 -0.36 11.86
N ASP A 181 -13.42 0.89 11.43
CA ASP A 181 -12.60 1.52 10.38
C ASP A 181 -11.35 2.21 10.93
N HIS A 182 -11.18 2.21 12.26
CA HIS A 182 -10.13 2.88 13.03
C HIS A 182 -10.07 4.40 12.86
N VAL A 183 -11.14 5.02 12.38
CA VAL A 183 -11.28 6.47 12.24
C VAL A 183 -11.88 7.08 13.51
N CYS A 184 -11.11 7.96 14.15
CA CYS A 184 -11.49 8.68 15.37
C CYS A 184 -11.75 10.17 15.07
N LEU A 185 -13.02 10.55 14.94
CA LEU A 185 -13.43 11.94 14.68
C LEU A 185 -13.64 12.77 15.96
N GLY A 186 -13.97 12.11 17.07
CA GLY A 186 -14.28 12.75 18.36
C GLY A 186 -13.22 12.44 19.42
N ASN A 187 -13.52 12.82 20.67
CA ASN A 187 -12.70 12.46 21.84
C ASN A 187 -12.98 11.02 22.31
N ASN A 188 -12.90 10.07 21.39
CA ASN A 188 -13.08 8.65 21.63
C ASN A 188 -11.81 7.84 21.38
N ARG A 189 -10.63 8.48 21.41
CA ARG A 189 -9.32 7.88 21.13
C ARG A 189 -8.86 6.97 22.28
N VAL A 190 -9.64 5.95 22.58
CA VAL A 190 -9.40 4.98 23.65
C VAL A 190 -9.03 3.65 23.02
N VAL A 191 -7.79 3.21 23.25
CA VAL A 191 -7.30 1.92 22.77
C VAL A 191 -7.57 0.87 23.85
N THR A 192 -8.21 -0.22 23.45
CA THR A 192 -8.46 -1.37 24.33
C THR A 192 -7.36 -2.40 24.15
N ILE A 193 -6.66 -2.70 25.24
CA ILE A 193 -5.69 -3.79 25.33
C ILE A 193 -6.38 -4.98 26.00
N HIS A 194 -6.68 -6.02 25.24
CA HIS A 194 -7.06 -7.32 25.78
C HIS A 194 -5.79 -8.12 26.04
N TYR A 195 -5.52 -8.48 27.28
CA TYR A 195 -4.35 -9.27 27.66
C TYR A 195 -4.76 -10.49 28.49
N GLN A 196 -4.07 -11.58 28.23
CA GLN A 196 -4.17 -12.81 29.00
C GLN A 196 -2.77 -13.17 29.46
N THR A 197 -2.59 -13.49 30.75
CA THR A 197 -1.36 -14.10 31.27
C THR A 197 -1.62 -14.91 32.53
N THR A 198 -0.84 -15.97 32.75
CA THR A 198 -0.88 -16.82 33.94
C THR A 198 0.19 -16.46 34.97
N ARG A 199 0.97 -15.40 34.74
CA ARG A 199 2.02 -14.92 35.64
C ARG A 199 2.09 -13.39 35.60
N GLN A 200 2.96 -12.78 36.39
CA GLN A 200 3.27 -11.37 36.20
C GLN A 200 3.97 -11.19 34.85
N ALA A 201 3.48 -10.27 34.04
CA ALA A 201 4.00 -9.97 32.71
C ALA A 201 4.15 -8.45 32.54
N THR A 202 4.86 -8.04 31.50
CA THR A 202 4.96 -6.64 31.08
C THR A 202 4.36 -6.46 29.69
N ILE A 203 3.73 -5.32 29.44
CA ILE A 203 3.28 -4.89 28.11
C ILE A 203 4.03 -3.60 27.79
N ARG A 204 4.90 -3.63 26.78
CA ARG A 204 5.46 -2.42 26.19
C ARG A 204 4.45 -1.87 25.20
N PHE A 205 3.89 -0.71 25.50
CA PHE A 205 2.89 -0.02 24.70
C PHE A 205 3.53 1.22 24.07
N ARG A 206 3.52 1.32 22.74
CA ARG A 206 4.12 2.42 21.99
C ARG A 206 3.11 3.10 21.07
N VAL A 207 3.21 4.42 20.98
CA VAL A 207 2.44 5.25 20.05
C VAL A 207 3.41 6.15 19.29
N GLU A 208 3.33 6.10 17.97
CA GLU A 208 4.17 6.87 17.04
C GLU A 208 3.27 7.41 15.92
N ASN A 209 3.51 8.63 15.43
CA ASN A 209 2.78 9.14 14.26
C ASN A 209 3.46 8.76 12.93
N ASP A 210 2.82 9.03 11.80
CA ASP A 210 3.41 8.73 10.48
C ASP A 210 4.71 9.50 10.17
N PHE A 211 4.95 10.64 10.83
CA PHE A 211 6.23 11.36 10.76
C PHE A 211 7.30 10.80 11.72
N HIS A 212 6.99 9.67 12.36
CA HIS A 212 7.82 8.92 13.27
C HIS A 212 8.26 9.68 14.53
N GLN A 213 7.44 10.62 14.95
CA GLN A 213 7.53 11.20 16.27
C GLN A 213 6.94 10.21 17.28
N SER A 214 7.72 9.80 18.26
CA SER A 214 7.23 9.00 19.38
C SER A 214 6.41 9.88 20.33
N TYR A 215 5.19 9.45 20.61
CA TYR A 215 4.29 10.08 21.57
C TYR A 215 4.29 9.32 22.90
N LEU A 216 4.41 7.99 22.86
CA LEU A 216 4.46 7.15 24.04
C LEU A 216 5.35 5.94 23.80
N ASP A 217 6.15 5.61 24.81
CA ASP A 217 6.79 4.31 24.97
C ASP A 217 6.77 3.98 26.46
N SER A 218 5.90 3.06 26.86
CA SER A 218 5.65 2.77 28.27
C SER A 218 5.62 1.27 28.52
N ILE A 219 6.15 0.86 29.66
CA ILE A 219 6.11 -0.51 30.13
C ILE A 219 5.07 -0.60 31.25
N ILE A 220 4.02 -1.39 31.02
CA ILE A 220 2.94 -1.61 31.96
C ILE A 220 3.12 -3.00 32.57
N THR A 221 3.26 -3.10 33.89
CA THR A 221 3.24 -4.40 34.57
C THR A 221 1.80 -4.85 34.78
N VAL A 222 1.50 -6.08 34.37
CA VAL A 222 0.17 -6.69 34.51
C VAL A 222 0.24 -7.96 35.37
N SER A 223 -0.83 -8.19 36.13
CA SER A 223 -0.97 -9.36 37.01
C SER A 223 -1.56 -10.56 36.26
N PRO A 224 -1.44 -11.79 36.80
CA PRO A 224 -2.03 -13.00 36.20
C PRO A 224 -3.55 -12.92 36.08
N ARG A 225 -4.08 -12.75 34.87
CA ARG A 225 -5.53 -12.78 34.55
C ARG A 225 -5.75 -12.74 33.05
N ASP A 226 -6.99 -13.02 32.65
CA ASP A 226 -7.56 -12.63 31.37
C ASP A 226 -8.37 -11.35 31.60
N SER A 227 -7.97 -10.24 31.00
CA SER A 227 -8.48 -8.92 31.35
C SER A 227 -8.34 -7.91 30.22
N ILE A 228 -9.11 -6.84 30.37
CA ILE A 228 -9.06 -5.68 29.51
C ILE A 228 -8.42 -4.51 30.27
N MET A 229 -7.67 -3.68 29.56
CA MET A 229 -7.20 -2.36 29.98
C MET A 229 -7.51 -1.35 28.88
N ASN A 230 -7.95 -0.15 29.25
CA ASN A 230 -8.17 0.94 28.31
C ASN A 230 -7.07 1.99 28.49
N ILE A 231 -6.46 2.40 27.38
CA ILE A 231 -5.49 3.50 27.34
C ILE A 231 -6.18 4.68 26.64
N ASP A 232 -6.35 5.78 27.38
CA ASP A 232 -6.88 7.02 26.84
C ASP A 232 -5.76 7.79 26.13
N LEU A 233 -5.91 7.98 24.82
CA LEU A 233 -4.99 8.73 23.96
C LEU A 233 -5.58 10.09 23.54
N ASN A 234 -6.65 10.58 24.17
CA ASN A 234 -7.32 11.80 23.73
C ASN A 234 -6.41 13.03 23.78
N GLU A 235 -5.69 13.23 24.89
CA GLU A 235 -4.75 14.33 25.03
C GLU A 235 -3.46 14.08 24.24
N LEU A 236 -2.97 12.84 24.24
CA LEU A 236 -1.71 12.49 23.62
C LEU A 236 -1.76 12.54 22.09
N CYS A 237 -2.82 11.97 21.50
CA CYS A 237 -3.10 11.98 20.07
C CYS A 237 -4.13 13.08 19.75
N SER A 238 -3.90 14.31 20.24
CA SER A 238 -4.82 15.43 20.00
C SER A 238 -4.68 16.04 18.60
N THR A 239 -3.51 15.91 17.99
CA THR A 239 -3.23 16.45 16.65
C THR A 239 -3.87 15.57 15.58
N PRO A 240 -4.64 16.13 14.63
CA PRO A 240 -5.10 15.39 13.46
C PRO A 240 -3.93 14.72 12.71
N GLY A 241 -4.14 13.50 12.24
CA GLY A 241 -3.12 12.70 11.56
C GLY A 241 -3.26 11.21 11.86
N PHE A 242 -2.22 10.45 11.57
CA PHE A 242 -2.22 8.99 11.64
C PHE A 242 -1.21 8.49 12.67
N TYR A 243 -1.63 7.49 13.45
CA TYR A 243 -0.88 6.99 14.58
C TYR A 243 -0.79 5.47 14.54
N GLN A 244 0.43 4.97 14.54
CA GLN A 244 0.77 3.58 14.81
C GLN A 244 0.72 3.33 16.32
N VAL A 245 0.02 2.27 16.71
CA VAL A 245 -0.08 1.78 18.08
C VAL A 245 0.43 0.35 18.14
N THR A 246 1.42 0.07 19.00
CA THR A 246 1.93 -1.28 19.20
C THR A 246 1.85 -1.70 20.66
N ALA A 247 1.51 -2.96 20.91
CA ALA A 247 1.62 -3.60 22.21
C ALA A 247 2.44 -4.89 22.07
N VAL A 248 3.53 -4.99 22.84
CA VAL A 248 4.36 -6.19 22.93
C VAL A 248 4.33 -6.67 24.38
N MET A 249 3.78 -7.85 24.60
CA MET A 249 3.72 -8.47 25.93
C MET A 249 4.84 -9.49 26.12
N HIS A 250 5.44 -9.48 27.31
CA HIS A 250 6.45 -10.44 27.73
C HIS A 250 6.17 -10.98 29.14
N GLY A 251 6.04 -12.31 29.27
CA GLY A 251 5.93 -13.01 30.55
C GLY A 251 6.57 -14.40 30.52
N ALA A 252 5.77 -15.41 30.21
CA ALA A 252 6.15 -16.76 29.81
C ALA A 252 6.84 -16.83 28.46
N GLY A 253 6.39 -15.96 27.57
CA GLY A 253 6.95 -15.79 26.25
C GLY A 253 6.47 -14.45 25.72
N TYR A 254 6.34 -14.38 24.40
CA TYR A 254 6.03 -13.13 23.71
C TYR A 254 4.75 -13.23 22.90
N SER A 255 4.05 -12.11 22.83
CA SER A 255 2.88 -11.88 21.99
C SER A 255 2.85 -10.38 21.66
N GLY A 256 2.23 -10.01 20.55
CA GLY A 256 2.10 -8.61 20.21
C GLY A 256 1.08 -8.35 19.12
N ASN A 257 0.69 -7.09 19.02
CA ASN A 257 -0.22 -6.59 18.00
C ASN A 257 0.13 -5.13 17.68
N ALA A 258 -0.03 -4.77 16.40
CA ALA A 258 0.07 -3.41 15.90
C ALA A 258 -1.26 -3.01 15.26
N GLN A 259 -1.63 -1.75 15.38
CA GLN A 259 -2.84 -1.17 14.81
C GLN A 259 -2.58 0.27 14.38
N TRP A 260 -3.30 0.75 13.37
CA TRP A 260 -3.27 2.15 12.95
C TRP A 260 -4.56 2.86 13.32
N MET A 261 -4.43 4.10 13.78
CA MET A 261 -5.55 4.97 14.14
C MET A 261 -5.49 6.24 13.31
N ALA A 262 -6.55 6.53 12.57
CA ALA A 262 -6.72 7.80 11.88
C ALA A 262 -7.45 8.77 12.80
N VAL A 263 -6.79 9.85 13.22
CA VAL A 263 -7.39 10.88 14.08
C VAL A 263 -7.77 12.07 13.23
N LYS A 264 -9.07 12.36 13.13
CA LYS A 264 -9.62 13.50 12.37
C LYS A 264 -8.89 13.68 11.02
N PRO A 265 -8.84 12.65 10.15
CA PRO A 265 -7.97 12.70 8.96
C PRO A 265 -8.36 13.85 8.00
N GLU A 266 -9.61 14.31 8.03
CA GLU A 266 -10.07 15.48 7.26
C GLU A 266 -9.52 16.82 7.77
N GLU A 267 -8.99 16.86 9.00
CA GLU A 267 -8.36 18.02 9.62
C GLU A 267 -6.82 17.91 9.61
N ALA A 268 -6.25 16.84 9.04
CA ALA A 268 -4.81 16.65 8.94
C ALA A 268 -4.17 17.82 8.17
N ALA A 269 -3.19 18.45 8.81
CA ALA A 269 -2.59 19.69 8.32
C ALA A 269 -1.52 19.38 7.27
N CYS A 270 -1.67 19.97 6.08
CA CYS A 270 -0.64 19.92 5.06
C CYS A 270 -0.26 21.34 4.61
N ASP A 271 0.99 21.74 4.92
CA ASP A 271 1.54 23.06 4.66
C ASP A 271 2.24 23.20 3.29
N ASN A 272 2.35 22.10 2.54
CA ASN A 272 2.90 22.11 1.18
C ASN A 272 2.08 23.06 0.29
N ARG A 273 2.77 23.81 -0.57
CA ARG A 273 2.15 24.81 -1.45
C ARG A 273 2.22 24.35 -2.89
N THR A 274 1.19 24.69 -3.66
CA THR A 274 1.23 24.55 -5.11
C THR A 274 2.45 25.27 -5.68
N ALA A 275 3.18 24.60 -6.56
CA ALA A 275 4.37 25.15 -7.20
C ALA A 275 4.06 26.48 -7.91
N ILE A 276 5.01 27.41 -7.88
CA ILE A 276 4.91 28.65 -8.66
C ILE A 276 4.87 28.28 -10.15
N GLY A 277 3.92 28.86 -10.90
CA GLY A 277 3.75 28.58 -12.33
C GLY A 277 3.09 27.24 -12.66
N PHE A 278 2.55 26.51 -11.66
CA PHE A 278 1.89 25.23 -11.85
C PHE A 278 0.75 25.28 -12.88
N GLU A 279 -0.10 26.32 -12.82
CA GLU A 279 -1.18 26.53 -13.78
C GLU A 279 -0.67 26.67 -15.21
N ASP A 280 0.27 27.58 -15.42
CA ASP A 280 0.83 27.87 -16.74
C ASP A 280 1.56 26.65 -17.31
N TYR A 281 2.27 25.90 -16.46
CA TYR A 281 2.97 24.67 -16.85
C TYR A 281 2.01 23.61 -17.39
N TRP A 282 0.90 23.34 -16.71
CA TRP A 282 -0.08 22.34 -17.16
C TRP A 282 -0.99 22.86 -18.28
N ALA A 283 -1.27 24.17 -18.33
CA ALA A 283 -1.93 24.79 -19.47
C ALA A 283 -1.09 24.65 -20.75
N LYS A 284 0.22 24.88 -20.67
CA LYS A 284 1.18 24.65 -21.75
C LYS A 284 1.19 23.18 -22.19
N ALA A 285 1.26 22.23 -21.26
CA ALA A 285 1.22 20.80 -21.58
C ALA A 285 -0.08 20.39 -22.31
N LYS A 286 -1.24 20.90 -21.86
CA LYS A 286 -2.53 20.68 -22.54
C LYS A 286 -2.57 21.29 -23.93
N ALA A 287 -2.03 22.50 -24.11
CA ALA A 287 -1.96 23.15 -25.43
C ALA A 287 -1.07 22.38 -26.41
N GLU A 288 0.07 21.88 -25.95
CA GLU A 288 0.95 21.01 -26.75
C GLU A 288 0.26 19.71 -27.14
N LEU A 289 -0.46 19.06 -26.22
CA LEU A 289 -1.25 17.86 -26.52
C LEU A 289 -2.33 18.18 -27.56
N ALA A 290 -3.06 19.29 -27.42
CA ALA A 290 -4.12 19.70 -28.34
C ALA A 290 -3.61 19.96 -29.77
N ALA A 291 -2.36 20.40 -29.93
CA ALA A 291 -1.73 20.58 -31.23
C ALA A 291 -1.42 19.25 -31.95
N ILE A 292 -1.42 18.12 -31.23
CA ILE A 292 -1.16 16.79 -31.78
C ILE A 292 -2.50 16.14 -32.16
N LYS A 293 -2.71 15.91 -33.46
CA LYS A 293 -3.89 15.18 -33.96
C LYS A 293 -3.98 13.79 -33.30
N PRO A 294 -5.12 13.39 -32.70
CA PRO A 294 -5.19 12.14 -31.93
C PRO A 294 -5.00 10.85 -32.71
N GLU A 295 -5.31 10.83 -34.01
CA GLU A 295 -5.18 9.65 -34.87
C GLU A 295 -5.73 8.36 -34.22
N PHE A 296 -6.94 8.45 -33.63
CA PHE A 296 -7.57 7.32 -32.95
C PHE A 296 -7.80 6.15 -33.90
N LYS A 297 -7.21 5.00 -33.59
CA LYS A 297 -7.42 3.74 -34.33
C LYS A 297 -7.98 2.69 -33.39
N LEU A 298 -9.00 1.97 -33.87
CA LEU A 298 -9.64 0.88 -33.14
C LEU A 298 -9.37 -0.44 -33.84
N HIS A 299 -8.77 -1.37 -33.12
CA HIS A 299 -8.46 -2.71 -33.59
C HIS A 299 -9.32 -3.71 -32.83
N ARG A 300 -10.41 -4.18 -33.46
CA ARG A 300 -11.29 -5.20 -32.88
C ARG A 300 -10.50 -6.50 -32.68
N ILE A 301 -10.63 -7.12 -31.50
CA ILE A 301 -9.97 -8.38 -31.18
C ILE A 301 -11.02 -9.49 -31.08
N ASP A 302 -11.28 -10.16 -32.20
CA ASP A 302 -12.40 -11.13 -32.30
C ASP A 302 -12.27 -12.30 -31.32
N SER A 303 -11.05 -12.77 -31.05
CA SER A 303 -10.80 -13.84 -30.07
C SER A 303 -11.17 -13.44 -28.64
N LEU A 304 -11.07 -12.15 -28.29
CA LEU A 304 -11.51 -11.63 -26.99
C LEU A 304 -13.01 -11.32 -26.99
N CYS A 305 -13.55 -10.83 -28.10
CA CYS A 305 -14.99 -10.63 -28.27
C CYS A 305 -15.78 -11.94 -28.09
N GLN A 306 -15.22 -13.09 -28.49
CA GLN A 306 -15.85 -14.40 -28.27
C GLN A 306 -15.87 -14.82 -26.79
N LYS A 307 -14.93 -14.32 -25.99
CA LYS A 307 -14.81 -14.62 -24.55
C LYS A 307 -15.55 -13.63 -23.66
N SER A 308 -15.99 -12.50 -24.21
CA SER A 308 -16.69 -11.45 -23.47
C SER A 308 -18.11 -11.24 -23.98
N LYS A 309 -19.00 -10.76 -23.10
CA LYS A 309 -20.33 -10.25 -23.51
C LYS A 309 -20.24 -8.89 -24.21
N ARG A 310 -19.05 -8.29 -24.24
CA ARG A 310 -18.74 -6.97 -24.78
C ARG A 310 -17.86 -7.08 -26.04
N ASP A 311 -17.90 -6.08 -26.89
CA ASP A 311 -16.93 -5.95 -27.96
C ASP A 311 -15.61 -5.40 -27.38
N VAL A 312 -14.50 -5.99 -27.79
CA VAL A 312 -13.17 -5.72 -27.22
C VAL A 312 -12.26 -5.21 -28.33
N TYR A 313 -11.62 -4.08 -28.07
CA TYR A 313 -10.70 -3.42 -28.99
C TYR A 313 -9.37 -3.12 -28.30
N ILE A 314 -8.30 -3.08 -29.09
CA ILE A 314 -7.13 -2.27 -28.75
C ILE A 314 -7.32 -0.91 -29.42
N VAL A 315 -7.24 0.16 -28.62
CA VAL A 315 -7.21 1.53 -29.14
C VAL A 315 -5.77 2.02 -29.22
N GLU A 316 -5.43 2.71 -30.30
CA GLU A 316 -4.19 3.49 -30.42
C GLU A 316 -4.51 4.98 -30.47
N MET A 317 -3.71 5.80 -29.80
CA MET A 317 -3.88 7.25 -29.69
C MET A 317 -2.50 7.92 -29.72
N GLN A 318 -2.31 8.92 -30.59
CA GLN A 318 -1.11 9.75 -30.52
C GLN A 318 -1.18 10.65 -29.28
N SER A 319 -0.06 10.86 -28.60
CA SER A 319 0.03 11.69 -27.39
C SER A 319 1.27 12.58 -27.41
N LEU A 320 1.52 13.30 -26.32
CA LEU A 320 2.64 14.23 -26.17
C LEU A 320 3.98 13.55 -26.50
N GLY A 321 4.77 14.21 -27.34
CA GLY A 321 6.03 13.66 -27.88
C GLY A 321 5.83 12.79 -29.14
N ASN A 322 4.64 12.83 -29.76
CA ASN A 322 4.26 11.99 -30.89
C ASN A 322 4.42 10.49 -30.60
N LEU A 323 4.17 10.10 -29.35
CA LEU A 323 4.16 8.71 -28.93
C LEU A 323 2.76 8.13 -29.09
N THR A 324 2.67 6.95 -29.69
CA THR A 324 1.42 6.19 -29.78
C THR A 324 1.22 5.41 -28.48
N VAL A 325 0.27 5.85 -27.66
CA VAL A 325 -0.17 5.09 -26.49
C VAL A 325 -1.40 4.25 -26.82
N ARG A 326 -1.60 3.19 -26.06
CA ARG A 326 -2.60 2.16 -26.32
C ARG A 326 -3.41 1.83 -25.07
N GLY A 327 -4.57 1.20 -25.27
CA GLY A 327 -5.38 0.66 -24.18
C GLY A 327 -6.35 -0.40 -24.66
N TYR A 328 -6.90 -1.16 -23.71
CA TYR A 328 -7.98 -2.10 -23.98
C TYR A 328 -9.31 -1.39 -23.79
N TYR A 329 -10.19 -1.47 -24.78
CA TYR A 329 -11.47 -0.79 -24.82
C TYR A 329 -12.61 -1.81 -24.91
N PHE A 330 -13.47 -1.83 -23.90
CA PHE A 330 -14.57 -2.78 -23.73
C PHE A 330 -15.90 -2.06 -23.90
N VAL A 331 -16.73 -2.53 -24.84
CA VAL A 331 -17.97 -1.87 -25.25
C VAL A 331 -19.16 -2.83 -25.11
N PRO A 332 -20.19 -2.49 -24.31
CA PRO A 332 -21.43 -3.26 -24.27
C PRO A 332 -22.09 -3.40 -25.66
N ARG A 333 -22.66 -4.58 -25.95
CA ARG A 333 -23.40 -4.84 -27.21
C ARG A 333 -24.85 -4.34 -27.19
N THR A 334 -25.25 -3.75 -26.09
CA THR A 334 -26.53 -3.08 -25.87
C THR A 334 -26.56 -1.75 -26.63
N ALA A 335 -27.73 -1.40 -27.14
CA ALA A 335 -27.94 -0.16 -27.88
C ALA A 335 -27.95 1.05 -26.94
N GLY A 336 -27.55 2.22 -27.46
CA GLY A 336 -27.61 3.49 -26.75
C GLY A 336 -26.23 4.02 -26.32
N LYS A 337 -26.25 5.09 -25.53
CA LYS A 337 -25.05 5.68 -24.94
C LYS A 337 -24.83 5.15 -23.53
N HIS A 338 -23.60 4.76 -23.25
CA HIS A 338 -23.18 4.12 -22.03
C HIS A 338 -22.38 5.07 -21.15
N ARG A 339 -22.50 4.89 -19.83
CA ARG A 339 -21.50 5.44 -18.91
C ARG A 339 -20.14 4.81 -19.22
N ALA A 340 -19.07 5.54 -18.98
CA ALA A 340 -17.72 5.04 -19.20
C ALA A 340 -16.84 5.19 -17.96
N VAL A 341 -15.92 4.25 -17.75
CA VAL A 341 -14.87 4.38 -16.73
C VAL A 341 -13.50 4.21 -17.39
N LEU A 342 -12.65 5.22 -17.22
CA LEU A 342 -11.23 5.14 -17.49
C LEU A 342 -10.53 4.48 -16.30
N GLN A 343 -9.83 3.37 -16.54
CA GLN A 343 -8.97 2.73 -15.56
C GLN A 343 -7.50 3.05 -15.89
N VAL A 344 -6.79 3.63 -14.93
CA VAL A 344 -5.39 4.04 -15.06
C VAL A 344 -4.47 3.20 -14.17
N PRO A 345 -3.23 2.88 -14.62
CA PRO A 345 -2.45 1.81 -14.01
C PRO A 345 -1.56 2.27 -12.85
N GLY A 346 -1.30 1.32 -11.94
CA GLY A 346 -0.22 1.39 -10.94
C GLY A 346 1.19 1.38 -11.57
N TYR A 347 2.21 1.66 -10.76
CA TYR A 347 3.61 1.73 -11.23
C TYR A 347 4.10 0.35 -11.67
N GLY A 348 4.59 0.22 -12.90
CA GLY A 348 5.03 -1.08 -13.43
C GLY A 348 3.91 -2.01 -13.92
N TYR A 349 2.64 -1.62 -13.73
CA TYR A 349 1.47 -2.40 -14.17
C TYR A 349 0.87 -1.82 -15.45
N GLY A 350 0.30 -2.66 -16.30
CA GLY A 350 -0.25 -2.22 -17.58
C GLY A 350 -1.41 -3.05 -18.07
N PHE A 351 -2.19 -3.64 -17.15
CA PHE A 351 -3.32 -4.50 -17.47
C PHE A 351 -2.91 -5.80 -18.18
N GLU A 352 -1.85 -6.44 -17.69
CA GLU A 352 -1.34 -7.72 -18.21
C GLU A 352 -2.36 -8.86 -18.03
N ASN A 353 -3.23 -8.76 -17.02
CA ASN A 353 -4.40 -9.60 -16.84
C ASN A 353 -5.67 -8.77 -17.05
N ILE A 354 -6.45 -9.15 -18.05
CA ILE A 354 -7.72 -8.50 -18.41
C ILE A 354 -8.95 -9.37 -18.13
N ASP A 355 -8.81 -10.51 -17.45
CA ASP A 355 -9.92 -11.45 -17.23
C ASP A 355 -11.08 -10.82 -16.46
N GLY A 356 -10.79 -9.94 -15.49
CA GLY A 356 -11.82 -9.17 -14.78
C GLY A 356 -12.68 -8.34 -15.74
N PHE A 357 -12.05 -7.65 -16.70
CA PHE A 357 -12.75 -6.91 -17.74
C PHE A 357 -13.48 -7.84 -18.71
N LEU A 358 -12.91 -8.97 -19.12
CA LEU A 358 -13.59 -9.89 -20.03
C LEU A 358 -14.90 -10.44 -19.42
N ASN A 359 -14.88 -10.69 -18.11
CA ASN A 359 -15.98 -11.28 -17.35
C ASN A 359 -17.03 -10.28 -16.85
N ASP A 360 -16.73 -8.98 -16.83
CA ASP A 360 -17.70 -7.96 -16.45
C ASP A 360 -18.80 -7.82 -17.53
N ASP A 361 -20.05 -7.93 -17.06
CA ASP A 361 -21.28 -7.92 -17.86
C ASP A 361 -22.18 -6.71 -17.61
N THR A 362 -21.63 -5.67 -17.00
CA THR A 362 -22.33 -4.40 -16.79
C THR A 362 -22.48 -3.61 -18.08
N ASP A 363 -23.50 -2.75 -18.12
CA ASP A 363 -23.78 -1.83 -19.23
C ASP A 363 -22.88 -0.57 -19.19
N ARG A 364 -21.57 -0.80 -19.01
CA ARG A 364 -20.54 0.23 -18.88
C ARG A 364 -19.45 0.01 -19.91
N VAL A 365 -19.04 1.11 -20.53
CA VAL A 365 -17.82 1.17 -21.34
C VAL A 365 -16.61 1.26 -20.42
N GLU A 366 -15.56 0.49 -20.70
CA GLU A 366 -14.33 0.56 -19.94
C GLU A 366 -13.13 0.77 -20.85
N LEU A 367 -12.26 1.70 -20.46
CA LEU A 367 -10.96 1.89 -21.09
C LEU A 367 -9.87 1.62 -20.07
N ALA A 368 -9.17 0.50 -20.23
CA ALA A 368 -7.96 0.20 -19.47
C ALA A 368 -6.75 0.80 -20.21
N LEU A 369 -6.29 1.96 -19.75
CA LEU A 369 -5.24 2.73 -20.42
C LEU A 369 -3.85 2.22 -20.07
N CYS A 370 -3.09 1.73 -21.04
CA CYS A 370 -1.66 1.48 -20.86
C CYS A 370 -0.91 2.80 -21.16
N VAL A 371 -0.64 3.61 -20.13
CA VAL A 371 0.15 4.85 -20.30
C VAL A 371 1.56 4.53 -20.81
N ARG A 372 2.27 5.54 -21.35
CA ARG A 372 3.63 5.33 -21.88
C ARG A 372 4.52 4.56 -20.91
N GLY A 373 5.23 3.56 -21.42
CA GLY A 373 6.12 2.72 -20.63
C GLY A 373 5.46 1.59 -19.85
N HIS A 374 4.14 1.44 -19.92
CA HIS A 374 3.39 0.38 -19.24
C HIS A 374 2.65 -0.50 -20.25
N GLY A 375 2.45 -1.78 -19.91
CA GLY A 375 1.64 -2.72 -20.68
C GLY A 375 1.95 -2.74 -22.17
N ILE A 376 0.90 -2.71 -23.00
CA ILE A 376 1.04 -2.68 -24.47
C ILE A 376 1.49 -1.31 -25.04
N SER A 377 1.88 -0.37 -24.18
CA SER A 377 2.55 0.89 -24.55
C SER A 377 3.97 0.97 -23.98
N ALA A 378 4.51 -0.14 -23.44
CA ALA A 378 5.88 -0.21 -22.97
C ALA A 378 6.87 0.01 -24.14
N ASP A 379 6.54 -0.51 -25.33
CA ASP A 379 7.35 -0.44 -26.55
C ASP A 379 7.70 0.99 -27.01
N VAL A 380 6.92 2.00 -26.66
CA VAL A 380 7.14 3.39 -27.10
C VAL A 380 7.91 4.26 -26.11
N PHE A 381 8.15 3.79 -24.88
CA PHE A 381 8.86 4.56 -23.86
C PHE A 381 9.48 3.65 -22.80
N HIS A 382 10.82 3.57 -22.72
CA HIS A 382 11.51 2.56 -21.90
C HIS A 382 12.42 3.14 -20.80
N PRO A 383 11.89 3.87 -19.80
CA PRO A 383 12.70 4.32 -18.67
C PRO A 383 13.00 3.19 -17.66
N GLY A 384 12.34 2.03 -17.82
CA GLY A 384 12.31 0.94 -16.83
C GLY A 384 11.54 1.33 -15.56
N PHE A 385 11.65 0.50 -14.54
CA PHE A 385 10.98 0.72 -13.24
C PHE A 385 11.95 0.77 -12.06
N GLY A 386 13.24 0.50 -12.29
CA GLY A 386 14.31 0.63 -11.30
C GLY A 386 14.95 2.02 -11.31
N VAL A 387 16.29 2.08 -11.25
CA VAL A 387 17.04 3.34 -11.37
C VAL A 387 17.37 3.60 -12.85
N PRO A 388 16.98 4.74 -13.46
CA PRO A 388 16.22 5.84 -12.86
C PRO A 388 14.70 5.62 -12.85
N GLY A 389 14.19 4.73 -13.71
CA GLY A 389 12.78 4.36 -13.75
C GLY A 389 11.87 5.48 -14.27
N VAL A 390 10.56 5.22 -14.31
CA VAL A 390 9.55 6.22 -14.70
C VAL A 390 9.61 7.44 -13.76
N TRP A 391 9.66 7.22 -12.44
CA TRP A 391 9.64 8.33 -11.47
C TRP A 391 10.92 9.17 -11.51
N GLY A 392 12.08 8.54 -11.67
CA GLY A 392 13.37 9.21 -11.78
C GLY A 392 13.74 9.67 -13.19
N TYR A 393 12.86 9.55 -14.18
CA TYR A 393 13.20 9.90 -15.56
C TYR A 393 13.42 11.41 -15.72
N LYS A 394 14.64 11.82 -16.09
CA LYS A 394 15.02 13.22 -16.40
C LYS A 394 14.62 14.24 -15.31
N LEU A 395 14.86 13.90 -14.03
CA LEU A 395 14.47 14.69 -12.84
C LEU A 395 14.87 16.17 -12.84
N CYS A 396 15.87 16.58 -13.61
CA CYS A 396 16.34 17.97 -13.68
C CYS A 396 15.69 18.81 -14.79
N ASN A 397 14.79 18.22 -15.60
CA ASN A 397 14.11 18.94 -16.68
C ASN A 397 12.60 18.72 -16.60
N SER A 398 11.89 19.73 -16.09
CA SER A 398 10.44 19.70 -15.91
C SER A 398 9.67 19.48 -17.21
N ASP A 399 10.15 19.90 -18.37
CA ASP A 399 9.47 19.66 -19.66
C ASP A 399 9.64 18.20 -20.15
N SER A 400 10.57 17.43 -19.57
CA SER A 400 10.92 16.08 -20.00
C SER A 400 10.68 14.97 -18.97
N VAL A 401 10.22 15.28 -17.76
CA VAL A 401 9.87 14.25 -16.78
C VAL A 401 8.74 13.36 -17.29
N ALA A 402 8.80 12.06 -16.97
CA ALA A 402 7.85 11.09 -17.51
C ALA A 402 6.40 11.43 -17.17
N TYR A 403 6.14 11.87 -15.93
CA TYR A 403 4.80 12.18 -15.43
C TYR A 403 4.10 13.32 -16.19
N ARG A 404 4.85 14.26 -16.79
CA ARG A 404 4.28 15.28 -17.69
C ARG A 404 3.56 14.62 -18.87
N GLY A 405 4.24 13.66 -19.51
CA GLY A 405 3.69 12.89 -20.61
C GLY A 405 2.60 11.93 -20.19
N ILE A 406 2.79 11.22 -19.07
CA ILE A 406 1.81 10.24 -18.56
C ILE A 406 0.47 10.92 -18.22
N TYR A 407 0.48 12.12 -17.64
CA TYR A 407 -0.77 12.84 -17.35
C TYR A 407 -1.47 13.26 -18.66
N MET A 408 -0.71 13.64 -19.69
CA MET A 408 -1.27 13.94 -21.01
C MET A 408 -1.81 12.69 -21.73
N ASP A 409 -1.23 11.50 -21.51
CA ASP A 409 -1.79 10.24 -22.00
C ASP A 409 -3.19 10.00 -21.41
N CYS A 410 -3.39 10.33 -20.13
CA CYS A 410 -4.69 10.22 -19.48
C CYS A 410 -5.70 11.25 -20.04
N VAL A 411 -5.28 12.50 -20.26
CA VAL A 411 -6.11 13.52 -20.92
C VAL A 411 -6.53 13.07 -22.32
N ARG A 412 -5.60 12.49 -23.09
CA ARG A 412 -5.85 11.94 -24.43
C ARG A 412 -6.83 10.76 -24.41
N ALA A 413 -6.80 9.93 -23.37
CA ALA A 413 -7.78 8.86 -23.17
C ALA A 413 -9.19 9.40 -22.92
N ILE A 414 -9.33 10.52 -22.20
CA ILE A 414 -10.61 11.22 -22.06
C ILE A 414 -11.07 11.82 -23.40
N ASP A 415 -10.16 12.43 -24.18
CA ASP A 415 -10.50 12.90 -25.54
C ASP A 415 -11.07 11.75 -26.41
N PHE A 416 -10.47 10.56 -26.31
CA PHE A 416 -10.96 9.37 -26.99
C PHE A 416 -12.37 9.00 -26.53
N LEU A 417 -12.61 8.83 -25.23
CA LEU A 417 -13.93 8.48 -24.69
C LEU A 417 -15.01 9.50 -25.09
N CYS A 418 -14.74 10.80 -24.98
CA CYS A 418 -15.68 11.84 -25.40
C CYS A 418 -15.98 11.84 -26.91
N SER A 419 -15.09 11.28 -27.74
CA SER A 419 -15.28 11.20 -29.19
C SER A 419 -16.12 9.99 -29.64
N ARG A 420 -16.44 9.06 -28.74
CA ARG A 420 -17.12 7.81 -29.09
C ARG A 420 -18.65 8.00 -29.11
N PRO A 421 -19.36 7.60 -30.18
CA PRO A 421 -20.81 7.74 -30.25
C PRO A 421 -21.55 6.89 -29.21
N GLU A 422 -20.97 5.77 -28.79
CA GLU A 422 -21.51 4.87 -27.78
C GLU A 422 -21.26 5.33 -26.33
N VAL A 423 -20.43 6.37 -26.11
CA VAL A 423 -20.15 6.91 -24.78
C VAL A 423 -21.01 8.13 -24.52
N ASP A 424 -21.60 8.19 -23.33
CA ASP A 424 -22.18 9.41 -22.79
C ASP A 424 -21.09 10.28 -22.18
N ALA A 425 -20.75 11.38 -22.87
CA ALA A 425 -19.68 12.29 -22.46
C ALA A 425 -19.93 12.99 -21.11
N HIS A 426 -21.16 12.96 -20.58
CA HIS A 426 -21.50 13.50 -19.27
C HIS A 426 -21.41 12.45 -18.14
N ARG A 427 -21.18 11.18 -18.47
CA ARG A 427 -21.15 10.06 -17.51
C ARG A 427 -19.84 9.28 -17.61
N ILE A 428 -18.73 10.00 -17.58
CA ILE A 428 -17.37 9.45 -17.55
C ILE A 428 -16.81 9.50 -16.15
N GLY A 429 -16.33 8.36 -15.64
CA GLY A 429 -15.56 8.28 -14.41
C GLY A 429 -14.11 7.87 -14.64
N VAL A 430 -13.28 8.02 -13.61
CA VAL A 430 -11.88 7.58 -13.63
C VAL A 430 -11.51 6.90 -12.31
N LYS A 431 -10.75 5.81 -12.38
CA LYS A 431 -10.20 5.12 -11.20
C LYS A 431 -8.79 4.60 -11.40
N GLY A 432 -8.11 4.43 -10.28
CA GLY A 432 -6.82 3.78 -10.16
C GLY A 432 -6.19 4.10 -8.82
N GLY A 433 -5.04 3.50 -8.57
CA GLY A 433 -4.30 3.78 -7.35
C GLY A 433 -2.90 3.22 -7.34
N SER A 434 -2.21 3.42 -6.21
CA SER A 434 -0.76 3.67 -6.26
C SER A 434 -0.50 4.80 -7.27
N GLN A 435 0.38 4.60 -8.25
CA GLN A 435 0.52 5.50 -9.40
C GLN A 435 -0.83 5.88 -10.04
N GLY A 436 -1.72 4.90 -10.23
CA GLY A 436 -3.03 5.13 -10.84
C GLY A 436 -3.90 6.11 -10.06
N GLY A 437 -3.62 6.34 -8.78
CA GLY A 437 -4.41 7.20 -7.89
C GLY A 437 -4.01 8.63 -8.08
N GLY A 438 -2.70 8.88 -8.18
CA GLY A 438 -2.20 10.15 -8.66
C GLY A 438 -2.69 10.45 -10.08
N LEU A 439 -2.66 9.46 -10.99
CA LEU A 439 -3.23 9.61 -12.34
C LEU A 439 -4.73 9.95 -12.30
N THR A 440 -5.48 9.34 -11.40
CA THR A 440 -6.92 9.60 -11.20
C THR A 440 -7.15 11.05 -10.75
N LEU A 441 -6.41 11.52 -9.75
CA LEU A 441 -6.48 12.90 -9.24
C LEU A 441 -6.12 13.92 -10.33
N ALA A 442 -4.98 13.71 -11.02
CA ALA A 442 -4.53 14.58 -12.10
C ALA A 442 -5.56 14.62 -13.25
N THR A 443 -6.09 13.46 -13.66
CA THR A 443 -7.08 13.37 -14.74
C THR A 443 -8.39 14.07 -14.38
N ALA A 444 -8.90 13.84 -13.16
CA ALA A 444 -10.12 14.47 -12.67
C ALA A 444 -10.02 16.00 -12.63
N ALA A 445 -8.84 16.54 -12.32
CA ALA A 445 -8.61 17.98 -12.33
C ALA A 445 -8.39 18.55 -13.74
N LEU A 446 -7.51 17.93 -14.53
CA LEU A 446 -7.17 18.38 -15.89
C LEU A 446 -8.35 18.29 -16.87
N CYS A 447 -9.30 17.40 -16.58
CA CYS A 447 -10.54 17.18 -17.32
C CYS A 447 -11.78 17.46 -16.46
N SER A 448 -11.72 18.43 -15.54
CA SER A 448 -12.76 18.70 -14.53
C SER A 448 -14.16 19.00 -15.07
N ASP A 449 -14.29 19.33 -16.34
CA ASP A 449 -15.53 19.56 -17.07
C ASP A 449 -16.10 18.30 -17.75
N ARG A 450 -15.33 17.21 -17.79
CA ARG A 450 -15.63 15.96 -18.53
C ARG A 450 -15.70 14.72 -17.64
N ILE A 451 -15.36 14.85 -16.36
CA ILE A 451 -15.39 13.76 -15.38
C ILE A 451 -16.56 14.00 -14.42
N ALA A 452 -17.42 12.99 -14.26
CA ALA A 452 -18.59 13.04 -13.38
C ALA A 452 -18.32 12.39 -12.00
N ALA A 453 -17.44 11.39 -11.95
CA ALA A 453 -17.00 10.77 -10.70
C ALA A 453 -15.55 10.28 -10.79
N CYS A 454 -14.79 10.34 -9.69
CA CYS A 454 -13.49 9.69 -9.60
C CYS A 454 -13.34 8.89 -8.31
N ALA A 455 -12.62 7.78 -8.40
CA ALA A 455 -12.29 6.94 -7.25
C ALA A 455 -10.80 6.64 -7.23
N TYR A 456 -10.09 7.20 -6.25
CA TYR A 456 -8.65 7.01 -6.10
C TYR A 456 -8.33 6.27 -4.80
N PHE A 457 -7.18 5.62 -4.77
CA PHE A 457 -6.68 4.90 -3.62
C PHE A 457 -5.17 5.00 -3.55
N ASP A 458 -4.67 5.09 -2.32
CA ASP A 458 -3.24 5.13 -1.96
C ASP A 458 -2.38 5.86 -3.02
N PRO A 459 -2.64 7.16 -3.27
CA PRO A 459 -2.21 7.80 -4.51
C PRO A 459 -0.71 8.14 -4.51
N PHE A 460 -0.08 7.91 -5.66
CA PHE A 460 1.27 8.35 -5.97
C PHE A 460 1.36 8.97 -7.37
N PRO A 461 2.17 10.00 -7.61
CA PRO A 461 2.79 10.89 -6.60
C PRO A 461 1.72 11.76 -5.93
N CYS A 462 1.73 11.91 -4.61
CA CYS A 462 0.79 12.78 -3.90
C CYS A 462 1.39 13.30 -2.59
N ASP A 463 1.42 14.62 -2.44
CA ASP A 463 2.03 15.31 -1.31
C ASP A 463 3.51 14.95 -1.10
N MET A 464 4.28 15.04 -2.17
CA MET A 464 5.62 14.45 -2.31
C MET A 464 6.60 14.92 -1.24
N ARG A 465 6.47 16.16 -0.79
CA ARG A 465 7.34 16.73 0.26
C ARG A 465 7.11 16.04 1.61
N HIS A 466 5.85 15.77 1.99
CA HIS A 466 5.53 15.00 3.19
C HIS A 466 5.77 13.51 2.98
N GLN A 467 5.44 12.97 1.81
CA GLN A 467 5.72 11.57 1.49
C GLN A 467 7.22 11.24 1.64
N ILE A 468 8.13 12.15 1.27
CA ILE A 468 9.58 11.97 1.48
C ILE A 468 9.97 12.02 2.98
N GLN A 469 9.21 12.69 3.83
CA GLN A 469 9.46 12.74 5.28
C GLN A 469 8.95 11.48 6.00
N VAL A 470 7.81 10.96 5.56
CA VAL A 470 7.20 9.72 6.07
C VAL A 470 7.94 8.51 5.51
N ARG A 471 7.90 8.32 4.19
CA ARG A 471 8.62 7.27 3.47
C ARG A 471 10.03 7.75 3.14
N THR A 472 10.89 7.79 4.16
CA THR A 472 12.25 8.37 4.04
C THR A 472 13.10 7.76 2.92
N ILE A 473 12.85 6.50 2.53
CA ILE A 473 13.51 5.84 1.39
C ILE A 473 13.30 6.59 0.05
N CYS A 474 12.20 7.32 -0.14
CA CYS A 474 12.00 8.19 -1.30
C CYS A 474 13.17 9.16 -1.52
N GLN A 475 13.78 9.65 -0.44
CA GLN A 475 14.95 10.52 -0.53
C GLN A 475 16.15 9.78 -1.15
N SER A 476 16.40 8.54 -0.72
CA SER A 476 17.48 7.70 -1.25
C SER A 476 17.24 7.33 -2.71
N GLU A 477 16.01 6.98 -3.09
CA GLU A 477 15.63 6.69 -4.47
C GLU A 477 15.91 7.89 -5.41
N LEU A 478 15.41 9.08 -5.06
CA LEU A 478 15.64 10.29 -5.85
C LEU A 478 17.12 10.65 -5.95
N LYS A 479 17.90 10.50 -4.86
CA LYS A 479 19.35 10.72 -4.88
C LYS A 479 20.06 9.71 -5.80
N ARG A 480 19.65 8.45 -5.84
CA ARG A 480 20.20 7.44 -6.76
C ARG A 480 19.85 7.74 -8.21
N ASN A 481 18.61 8.15 -8.47
CA ASN A 481 18.18 8.58 -9.80
C ASN A 481 18.99 9.79 -10.27
N LEU A 482 19.26 10.74 -9.38
CA LEU A 482 20.13 11.89 -9.66
C LEU A 482 21.58 11.47 -9.94
N ALA A 483 22.12 10.54 -9.13
CA ALA A 483 23.47 10.00 -9.30
C ALA A 483 23.63 9.18 -10.60
N TYR A 484 22.58 8.49 -11.05
CA TYR A 484 22.54 7.79 -12.33
C TYR A 484 22.84 8.72 -13.51
N TYR A 485 22.38 9.98 -13.42
CA TYR A 485 22.66 11.01 -14.43
C TYR A 485 23.93 11.82 -14.18
N GLY A 486 24.76 11.44 -13.20
CA GLY A 486 25.98 12.17 -12.85
C GLY A 486 25.74 13.44 -12.03
N ASN A 487 24.62 13.53 -11.31
CA ASN A 487 24.22 14.69 -10.49
C ASN A 487 24.17 16.03 -11.26
N PRO A 488 23.38 16.16 -12.34
CA PRO A 488 23.38 17.34 -13.19
C PRO A 488 22.65 18.56 -12.59
N CYS A 489 21.94 18.39 -11.48
CA CYS A 489 21.31 19.46 -10.71
C CYS A 489 21.33 19.14 -9.21
N SER A 490 20.95 20.11 -8.38
CA SER A 490 20.81 19.93 -6.93
C SER A 490 19.57 19.12 -6.56
N TYR A 491 19.60 18.50 -5.38
CA TYR A 491 18.42 17.80 -4.85
C TYR A 491 17.22 18.75 -4.65
N LEU A 492 17.47 20.02 -4.32
CA LEU A 492 16.40 21.01 -4.21
C LEU A 492 15.71 21.26 -5.55
N GLU A 493 16.48 21.36 -6.65
CA GLU A 493 15.92 21.49 -8.00
C GLU A 493 15.08 20.27 -8.39
N VAL A 494 15.53 19.06 -8.04
CA VAL A 494 14.72 17.83 -8.20
C VAL A 494 13.40 17.96 -7.47
N LEU A 495 13.40 18.40 -6.21
CA LEU A 495 12.17 18.55 -5.44
C LEU A 495 11.25 19.63 -6.03
N CYS A 496 11.78 20.72 -6.58
CA CYS A 496 10.96 21.71 -7.29
C CYS A 496 10.28 21.12 -8.54
N VAL A 497 10.94 20.18 -9.24
CA VAL A 497 10.32 19.43 -10.33
C VAL A 497 9.27 18.45 -9.81
N GLN A 498 9.49 17.83 -8.64
CA GLN A 498 8.47 16.99 -8.00
C GLN A 498 7.21 17.78 -7.64
N ASP A 499 7.35 19.03 -7.17
CA ASP A 499 6.19 19.88 -6.85
C ASP A 499 5.28 20.17 -8.07
N LEU A 500 5.83 20.11 -9.30
CA LEU A 500 5.05 20.28 -10.53
C LEU A 500 4.21 19.05 -10.88
N ILE A 501 4.64 17.85 -10.49
CA ILE A 501 3.92 16.60 -10.74
C ILE A 501 3.09 16.16 -9.53
N ASP A 502 3.20 16.83 -8.39
CA ASP A 502 2.48 16.48 -7.18
C ASP A 502 0.96 16.58 -7.37
N THR A 503 0.26 15.45 -7.21
CA THR A 503 -1.17 15.38 -7.50
C THR A 503 -2.04 16.10 -6.48
N ARG A 504 -1.51 16.41 -5.29
CA ARG A 504 -2.16 17.29 -4.31
C ARG A 504 -2.43 18.68 -4.91
N SER A 505 -1.52 19.20 -5.73
CA SER A 505 -1.65 20.52 -6.37
C SER A 505 -2.83 20.62 -7.34
N PHE A 506 -3.36 19.47 -7.79
CA PHE A 506 -4.53 19.41 -8.67
C PHE A 506 -5.86 19.35 -7.91
N ALA A 507 -5.83 18.96 -6.64
CA ALA A 507 -7.01 18.54 -5.89
C ALA A 507 -8.13 19.60 -5.82
N SER A 508 -7.78 20.87 -5.63
CA SER A 508 -8.74 21.97 -5.55
C SER A 508 -9.52 22.22 -6.86
N LYS A 509 -9.06 21.67 -7.99
CA LYS A 509 -9.74 21.78 -9.29
C LYS A 509 -10.70 20.64 -9.59
N ILE A 510 -10.71 19.60 -8.75
CA ILE A 510 -11.61 18.47 -8.93
C ILE A 510 -13.04 18.93 -8.61
N LYS A 511 -13.95 18.76 -9.58
CA LYS A 511 -15.36 19.19 -9.50
C LYS A 511 -16.34 18.02 -9.41
N CYS A 512 -15.89 16.82 -9.77
CA CYS A 512 -16.71 15.61 -9.79
C CYS A 512 -16.97 15.06 -8.38
N SER A 513 -17.87 14.07 -8.27
CA SER A 513 -17.98 13.28 -7.04
C SER A 513 -16.69 12.48 -6.81
N VAL A 514 -16.23 12.34 -5.56
CA VAL A 514 -14.96 11.70 -5.22
C VAL A 514 -15.15 10.59 -4.19
N LEU A 515 -14.54 9.42 -4.44
CA LEU A 515 -14.33 8.37 -3.45
C LEU A 515 -12.83 8.19 -3.20
N TYR A 516 -12.42 8.25 -1.93
CA TYR A 516 -11.07 7.86 -1.50
C TYR A 516 -11.12 6.57 -0.68
N THR A 517 -10.27 5.59 -0.98
CA THR A 517 -10.15 4.36 -0.18
C THR A 517 -8.73 4.19 0.36
N PRO A 518 -8.40 4.76 1.54
CA PRO A 518 -7.08 4.62 2.16
C PRO A 518 -6.86 3.24 2.81
N ALA A 519 -5.72 2.63 2.54
CA ALA A 519 -5.19 1.49 3.28
C ALA A 519 -4.31 1.97 4.45
N LEU A 520 -4.75 1.81 5.70
CA LEU A 520 -4.08 2.45 6.85
C LEU A 520 -2.68 1.90 7.17
N PHE A 521 -2.36 0.68 6.74
CA PHE A 521 -1.02 0.11 6.88
C PHE A 521 -0.13 0.37 5.67
N ASP A 522 -0.55 1.18 4.69
CA ASP A 522 0.26 1.45 3.51
C ASP A 522 1.53 2.25 3.86
N ASP A 523 2.69 1.67 3.58
CA ASP A 523 4.01 2.28 3.75
C ASP A 523 4.62 2.82 2.46
N ASP A 524 4.06 2.45 1.31
CA ASP A 524 4.57 2.86 0.01
C ASP A 524 3.91 4.17 -0.44
N CYS A 525 2.60 4.26 -0.22
CA CYS A 525 1.78 5.43 -0.42
C CYS A 525 1.07 5.80 0.89
N PRO A 526 1.79 6.35 1.89
CA PRO A 526 1.22 6.66 3.21
C PRO A 526 -0.06 7.49 3.11
N VAL A 527 -1.04 7.14 3.94
CA VAL A 527 -2.41 7.69 3.90
C VAL A 527 -2.48 9.21 4.08
N GLU A 528 -1.51 9.80 4.78
CA GLU A 528 -1.35 11.26 4.90
C GLU A 528 -1.35 11.93 3.53
N GLY A 529 -0.64 11.38 2.54
CA GLY A 529 -0.55 11.98 1.20
C GLY A 529 -1.90 11.98 0.47
N GLY A 530 -2.67 10.91 0.59
CA GLY A 530 -4.00 10.84 -0.02
C GLY A 530 -5.03 11.74 0.67
N PHE A 531 -4.94 11.91 2.00
CA PHE A 531 -5.75 12.88 2.73
C PHE A 531 -5.33 14.33 2.46
N ALA A 532 -4.04 14.59 2.21
CA ALA A 532 -3.58 15.92 1.83
C ALA A 532 -4.23 16.42 0.52
N ALA A 533 -4.48 15.53 -0.45
CA ALA A 533 -5.33 15.82 -1.60
C ALA A 533 -6.82 15.91 -1.21
N TYR A 534 -7.34 14.89 -0.49
CA TYR A 534 -8.75 14.83 -0.09
C TYR A 534 -9.22 16.12 0.60
N ASN A 535 -8.40 16.68 1.49
CA ASN A 535 -8.73 17.85 2.31
C ASN A 535 -8.83 19.14 1.48
N LEU A 536 -8.18 19.19 0.31
CA LEU A 536 -8.27 20.31 -0.63
C LEU A 536 -9.45 20.20 -1.61
N ILE A 537 -10.05 19.02 -1.77
CA ILE A 537 -11.21 18.81 -2.65
C ILE A 537 -12.43 19.45 -2.00
N THR A 538 -13.16 20.28 -2.75
CA THR A 538 -14.37 20.98 -2.29
C THR A 538 -15.67 20.44 -2.91
N SER A 539 -15.56 19.57 -3.92
CA SER A 539 -16.70 18.86 -4.51
C SER A 539 -17.23 17.76 -3.57
N PRO A 540 -18.41 17.17 -3.86
CA PRO A 540 -18.93 16.05 -3.08
C PRO A 540 -17.89 14.93 -2.98
N LYS A 541 -17.53 14.56 -1.75
CA LYS A 541 -16.47 13.58 -1.48
C LYS A 541 -16.86 12.68 -0.31
N GLU A 542 -16.43 11.43 -0.39
CA GLU A 542 -16.50 10.46 0.71
C GLU A 542 -15.23 9.61 0.74
N TYR A 543 -14.90 9.03 1.89
CA TYR A 543 -13.83 8.05 2.00
C TYR A 543 -14.28 6.80 2.75
N ARG A 544 -13.56 5.69 2.52
CA ARG A 544 -13.72 4.43 3.26
C ARG A 544 -12.34 3.88 3.63
N ALA A 545 -12.00 3.95 4.91
CA ALA A 545 -10.71 3.46 5.39
C ALA A 545 -10.69 1.92 5.50
N PHE A 546 -9.57 1.33 5.10
CA PHE A 546 -9.27 -0.09 5.18
C PHE A 546 -8.18 -0.31 6.23
N PRO A 547 -8.54 -0.55 7.49
CA PRO A 547 -7.61 -0.48 8.61
C PRO A 547 -6.62 -1.65 8.72
N ASN A 548 -6.81 -2.71 7.93
CA ASN A 548 -5.97 -3.92 7.99
C ASN A 548 -5.25 -4.21 6.67
N GLU A 549 -5.30 -3.27 5.73
CA GLU A 549 -4.69 -3.40 4.40
C GLU A 549 -3.46 -2.50 4.30
N GLY A 550 -2.44 -2.98 3.60
CA GLY A 550 -1.31 -2.20 3.10
C GLY A 550 -1.25 -2.26 1.57
N HIS A 551 -0.11 -1.86 0.98
CA HIS A 551 0.05 -1.70 -0.46
C HIS A 551 -0.01 -3.02 -1.25
N VAL A 552 0.40 -4.14 -0.64
CA VAL A 552 0.57 -5.44 -1.32
C VAL A 552 -0.61 -6.38 -1.09
N GLU A 553 -1.33 -6.20 0.01
CA GLU A 553 -2.46 -7.04 0.43
C GLU A 553 -3.55 -7.08 -0.65
N GLY A 554 -3.59 -6.04 -1.49
CA GLY A 554 -4.28 -6.03 -2.76
C GLY A 554 -5.59 -5.26 -2.70
N PHE A 555 -6.06 -4.87 -3.88
CA PHE A 555 -7.32 -4.17 -4.13
C PHE A 555 -8.54 -5.04 -3.81
N THR A 556 -8.78 -5.37 -2.53
CA THR A 556 -9.86 -6.30 -2.15
C THR A 556 -11.26 -5.71 -2.40
N HIS A 557 -11.33 -4.40 -2.56
CA HIS A 557 -12.57 -3.62 -2.66
C HIS A 557 -12.83 -3.04 -4.06
N GLU A 558 -12.22 -3.59 -5.12
CA GLU A 558 -12.48 -3.17 -6.50
C GLU A 558 -13.98 -3.21 -6.85
N ALA A 559 -14.68 -4.29 -6.50
CA ALA A 559 -16.12 -4.41 -6.75
C ALA A 559 -16.93 -3.30 -6.04
N MET A 560 -16.50 -2.87 -4.86
CA MET A 560 -17.13 -1.78 -4.12
C MET A 560 -16.93 -0.44 -4.84
N ILE A 561 -15.71 -0.16 -5.31
CA ILE A 561 -15.39 1.04 -6.09
C ILE A 561 -16.19 1.08 -7.39
N MET A 562 -16.23 -0.03 -8.13
CA MET A 562 -16.97 -0.09 -9.40
C MET A 562 -18.48 0.09 -9.18
N SER A 563 -19.03 -0.51 -8.11
CA SER A 563 -20.43 -0.29 -7.72
C SER A 563 -20.72 1.17 -7.36
N TRP A 564 -19.80 1.83 -6.66
CA TRP A 564 -19.91 3.25 -6.35
C TRP A 564 -19.87 4.13 -7.60
N LEU A 565 -18.93 3.86 -8.52
CA LEU A 565 -18.84 4.56 -9.80
C LEU A 565 -20.12 4.36 -10.62
N ASP A 566 -20.63 3.13 -10.71
CA ASP A 566 -21.86 2.84 -11.43
C ASP A 566 -23.06 3.61 -10.89
N LYS A 567 -23.18 3.69 -9.56
CA LYS A 567 -24.20 4.51 -8.91
C LYS A 567 -24.04 5.98 -9.27
N LYS A 568 -22.84 6.53 -9.09
CA LYS A 568 -22.58 7.97 -9.30
C LYS A 568 -22.70 8.41 -10.75
N LEU A 569 -22.36 7.54 -11.69
CA LEU A 569 -22.52 7.78 -13.12
C LEU A 569 -23.93 7.47 -13.63
N SER A 570 -24.87 7.10 -12.74
CA SER A 570 -26.29 6.92 -13.07
C SER A 570 -27.19 7.98 -12.43
N GLU A 571 -26.65 8.79 -11.52
CA GLU A 571 -27.25 10.04 -11.00
C GLU A 571 -27.13 11.14 -12.05
#